data_AF-A0A915ENU9-F1
#
_entry.id   AF-A0A915ENU9-F1
#
_cell.length_a   1.000
_cell.length_b   1.000
_cell.length_c   1.000
_cell.angle_alpha   90.00
_cell.angle_beta   90.00
_cell.angle_gamma   90.00
#
_symmetry.space_group_name_H-M   'P 1'
#
loop_
_entity.id
_entity.type
_entity.pdbx_description
1 polymer ?
#
loop_
_entity_poly.entity_id
_entity_poly.type
_entity_poly.pdbx_seq_one_letter_code
_entity_poly.pdbx_strand_id
1 'polypeptide(L)'
;MNFTSNDCPNVQSSLPPVSYSIGVWKPQKYFWLLVLALHLPPRMFYGLVYKNQFKLGESEYKQRSWFSTMVQVHMRLMWVEAAGLVTVSIIDIDTYFVMHAICYSVWVISFCIRQLTSNHDRIFYIKCCLFLIGYPLAVSTGFSYFSFLLLCSGTAYVLFSVAEYILVGLNSLFYFLLVWELTGSRIEFYLTHKGHIGSTRTDVAI
;
A
#
# COMPACT_ATOMS: atom_id res chain seq x y z
N MET A 1 20.67 15.86 -14.99
CA MET A 1 20.19 14.79 -15.90
C MET A 1 18.78 15.16 -16.29
N ASN A 2 18.47 15.20 -17.58
CA ASN A 2 17.15 15.60 -18.06
C ASN A 2 16.41 14.34 -18.51
N PHE A 3 15.26 14.06 -17.89
CA PHE A 3 14.45 12.87 -18.15
C PHE A 3 13.40 13.20 -19.19
N THR A 4 13.25 12.35 -20.20
CA THR A 4 12.27 12.50 -21.28
C THR A 4 11.36 11.27 -21.28
N SER A 5 10.05 11.50 -21.39
CA SER A 5 9.08 10.43 -21.61
C SER A 5 8.94 10.18 -23.12
N ASN A 6 8.69 8.93 -23.50
CA ASN A 6 8.48 8.55 -24.90
C ASN A 6 7.24 9.24 -25.52
N ASP A 7 6.24 9.55 -24.70
CA ASP A 7 4.99 10.18 -25.14
C ASP A 7 5.18 11.66 -25.53
N CYS A 8 6.13 12.34 -24.90
CA CYS A 8 6.47 13.74 -25.18
C CYS A 8 8.00 13.94 -25.17
N PRO A 9 8.69 13.62 -26.28
CA PRO A 9 10.16 13.57 -26.34
C PRO A 9 10.85 14.95 -26.16
N ASN A 10 10.10 16.04 -26.36
CA ASN A 10 10.62 17.40 -26.20
C ASN A 10 10.50 17.93 -24.77
N VAL A 11 9.85 17.18 -23.87
CA VAL A 11 9.59 17.60 -22.50
C VAL A 11 10.66 17.01 -21.58
N GLN A 12 11.50 17.89 -21.07
CA GLN A 12 12.52 17.52 -20.11
C GLN A 12 12.02 17.75 -18.69
N SER A 13 12.17 16.72 -17.86
CA SER A 13 11.90 16.80 -16.43
C SER A 13 13.20 16.72 -15.64
N SER A 14 13.26 17.48 -14.53
CA SER A 14 14.34 17.39 -13.55
C SER A 14 14.10 16.26 -12.53
N LEU A 15 12.86 15.80 -12.38
CA LEU A 15 12.46 14.78 -11.43
C LEU A 15 11.70 13.67 -12.18
N PRO A 16 12.24 12.43 -12.24
CA PRO A 16 11.53 11.33 -12.85
C PRO A 16 10.46 10.79 -11.89
N PRO A 17 9.31 10.33 -12.40
CA PRO A 17 8.31 9.67 -11.59
C PRO A 17 8.86 8.39 -10.97
N VAL A 18 8.23 7.94 -9.89
CA VAL A 18 8.59 6.67 -9.23
C VAL A 18 8.41 5.53 -10.24
N SER A 19 7.30 5.54 -10.97
CA SER A 19 6.96 4.55 -11.99
C SER A 19 8.04 4.43 -13.08
N TYR A 20 8.65 5.54 -13.50
CA TYR A 20 9.79 5.52 -14.42
C TYR A 20 11.05 4.96 -13.77
N SER A 21 11.31 5.36 -12.52
CA SER A 21 12.51 4.98 -11.78
C SER A 21 12.55 3.48 -11.44
N ILE A 22 11.39 2.87 -11.17
CA ILE A 22 11.26 1.42 -10.92
C ILE A 22 11.02 0.63 -12.22
N GLY A 23 10.56 1.27 -13.30
CA GLY A 23 10.33 0.64 -14.60
C GLY A 23 11.61 0.45 -15.40
N VAL A 24 12.36 1.55 -15.60
CA VAL A 24 13.40 1.65 -16.64
C VAL A 24 14.83 1.57 -16.06
N TRP A 25 15.07 2.17 -14.90
CA TRP A 25 16.43 2.31 -14.36
C TRP A 25 16.89 1.07 -13.57
N LYS A 26 17.64 0.19 -14.25
CA LYS A 26 18.05 -1.14 -13.76
C LYS A 26 18.57 -1.19 -12.31
N PRO A 27 19.60 -0.42 -11.89
CA PRO A 27 20.13 -0.55 -10.53
C PRO A 27 19.11 -0.18 -9.45
N GLN A 28 18.34 0.89 -9.65
CA GLN A 28 17.26 1.25 -8.72
C GLN A 28 16.09 0.30 -8.76
N LYS A 29 15.72 -0.23 -9.93
CA LYS A 29 14.71 -1.28 -10.07
C LYS A 29 15.09 -2.51 -9.25
N TYR A 30 16.33 -2.99 -9.35
CA TYR A 30 16.76 -4.16 -8.56
C TYR A 30 16.80 -3.88 -7.07
N PHE A 31 17.28 -2.71 -6.65
CA PHE A 31 17.26 -2.31 -5.25
C PHE A 31 15.81 -2.22 -4.72
N TRP A 32 14.92 -1.60 -5.49
CA TRP A 32 13.49 -1.50 -5.18
C TRP A 32 12.85 -2.87 -5.03
N LEU A 33 13.08 -3.79 -5.98
CA LEU A 33 12.54 -5.15 -5.92
C LEU A 33 13.08 -5.94 -4.73
N LEU A 34 14.35 -5.74 -4.35
CA LEU A 34 14.93 -6.35 -3.15
C LEU A 34 14.24 -5.83 -1.88
N VAL A 35 14.08 -4.51 -1.77
CA VAL A 35 13.37 -3.88 -0.65
C VAL A 35 11.92 -4.39 -0.60
N LEU A 36 11.24 -4.47 -1.74
CA LEU A 36 9.88 -4.97 -1.83
C LEU A 36 9.78 -6.44 -1.40
N ALA A 37 10.70 -7.29 -1.86
CA ALA A 37 10.76 -8.70 -1.49
C ALA A 37 10.98 -8.89 0.01
N LEU A 38 11.81 -8.06 0.64
CA LEU A 38 12.04 -8.08 2.08
C LEU A 38 10.79 -7.68 2.87
N HIS A 39 10.04 -6.68 2.39
CA HIS A 39 8.88 -6.14 3.10
C HIS A 39 7.57 -6.90 2.79
N LEU A 40 7.52 -7.70 1.72
CA LEU A 40 6.31 -8.41 1.32
C LEU A 40 5.83 -9.41 2.39
N PRO A 41 6.65 -10.32 2.95
CA PRO A 41 6.18 -11.27 3.96
C PRO A 41 5.60 -10.58 5.22
N PRO A 42 6.25 -9.57 5.83
CA PRO A 42 5.65 -8.79 6.91
C PRO A 42 4.29 -8.16 6.52
N ARG A 43 4.17 -7.59 5.31
CA ARG A 43 2.91 -7.00 4.83
C ARG A 43 1.78 -8.03 4.77
N MET A 44 2.06 -9.24 4.30
CA MET A 44 1.07 -10.32 4.25
C MET A 44 0.68 -10.81 5.64
N PHE A 45 1.67 -10.91 6.54
CA PHE A 45 1.46 -11.32 7.92
C PHE A 45 0.55 -10.35 8.69
N TYR A 46 0.73 -9.04 8.51
CA TYR A 46 -0.13 -8.04 9.17
C TYR A 46 -1.61 -8.21 8.84
N GLY A 47 -1.96 -8.52 7.59
CA GLY A 47 -3.36 -8.76 7.21
C GLY A 47 -4.00 -9.92 7.98
N LEU A 48 -3.22 -10.95 8.35
CA LEU A 48 -3.70 -12.07 9.16
C LEU A 48 -3.85 -11.71 10.63
N VAL A 49 -2.84 -11.03 11.20
CA VAL A 49 -2.83 -10.59 12.60
C VAL A 49 -3.97 -9.61 12.84
N TYR A 50 -4.17 -8.63 11.96
CA TYR A 50 -5.21 -7.62 12.10
C TYR A 50 -6.60 -8.27 12.13
N LYS A 51 -6.88 -9.21 11.21
CA LYS A 51 -8.14 -9.97 11.23
C LYS A 51 -8.39 -10.67 12.57
N ASN A 52 -7.36 -11.27 13.16
CA ASN A 52 -7.47 -11.96 14.43
C ASN A 52 -7.61 -10.98 15.60
N GLN A 53 -6.90 -9.86 15.58
CA GLN A 53 -7.01 -8.81 16.59
C GLN A 53 -8.43 -8.23 16.68
N PHE A 54 -9.10 -7.98 15.55
CA PHE A 54 -10.50 -7.50 15.56
C PHE A 54 -11.49 -8.59 16.00
N LYS A 55 -11.19 -9.86 15.76
CA LYS A 55 -12.03 -10.99 16.22
C LYS A 55 -11.90 -11.25 17.70
N LEU A 56 -10.67 -11.18 18.24
CA LEU A 56 -10.36 -11.48 19.63
C LEU A 56 -10.52 -10.25 20.53
N GLY A 57 -10.26 -9.06 20.01
CA GLY A 57 -10.34 -7.81 20.75
C GLY A 57 -11.75 -7.42 21.20
N GLU A 58 -11.80 -6.53 22.18
CA GLU A 58 -13.00 -5.90 22.71
C GLU A 58 -13.26 -4.58 21.96
N SER A 59 -13.83 -4.69 20.77
CA SER A 59 -14.34 -3.51 20.05
C SER A 59 -15.82 -3.31 20.38
N GLU A 60 -16.21 -2.07 20.71
CA GLU A 60 -17.62 -1.70 20.94
C GLU A 60 -18.53 -2.04 19.74
N TYR A 61 -17.96 -2.03 18.53
CA TYR A 61 -18.68 -2.28 17.28
C TYR A 61 -18.73 -3.75 16.89
N LYS A 62 -18.10 -4.66 17.65
CA LYS A 62 -17.99 -6.10 17.35
C LYS A 62 -19.34 -6.80 17.15
N GLN A 63 -20.37 -6.35 17.87
CA GLN A 63 -21.72 -6.93 17.78
C GLN A 63 -22.50 -6.49 16.53
N ARG A 64 -22.00 -5.51 15.77
CA ARG A 64 -22.67 -5.05 14.55
C ARG A 64 -22.41 -6.02 13.39
N SER A 65 -23.46 -6.34 12.62
CA SER A 65 -23.36 -7.27 11.48
C SER A 65 -22.39 -6.80 10.40
N TRP A 66 -22.29 -5.49 10.17
CA TRP A 66 -21.39 -4.90 9.18
C TRP A 66 -19.91 -4.94 9.59
N PHE A 67 -19.61 -5.08 10.89
CA PHE A 67 -18.23 -5.02 11.40
C PHE A 67 -17.38 -6.17 10.86
N SER A 68 -17.92 -7.39 10.87
CA SER A 68 -17.24 -8.57 10.31
C SER A 68 -16.93 -8.39 8.81
N THR A 69 -17.86 -7.80 8.06
CA THR A 69 -17.68 -7.50 6.64
C THR A 69 -16.58 -6.44 6.44
N MET A 70 -16.57 -5.37 7.22
CA MET A 70 -15.54 -4.33 7.15
C MET A 70 -14.14 -4.88 7.43
N VAL A 71 -13.97 -5.73 8.45
CA VAL A 71 -12.69 -6.37 8.75
C VAL A 71 -12.23 -7.27 7.61
N GLN A 72 -13.14 -8.01 6.98
CA GLN A 72 -12.82 -8.85 5.82
C GLN A 72 -12.43 -8.01 4.60
N VAL A 73 -13.16 -6.93 4.33
CA VAL A 73 -12.85 -5.99 3.24
C VAL A 73 -11.48 -5.35 3.47
N HIS A 74 -11.19 -4.88 4.69
CA HIS A 74 -9.89 -4.31 5.03
C HIS A 74 -8.75 -5.30 4.78
N MET A 75 -8.89 -6.54 5.26
CA MET A 75 -7.89 -7.59 5.02
C MET A 75 -7.69 -7.83 3.51
N ARG A 76 -8.77 -7.95 2.73
CA ARG A 76 -8.67 -8.10 1.27
C ARG A 76 -7.98 -6.92 0.60
N LEU A 77 -8.28 -5.69 1.01
CA LEU A 77 -7.65 -4.48 0.48
C LEU A 77 -6.13 -4.43 0.79
N MET A 78 -5.68 -4.96 1.92
CA MET A 78 -4.24 -5.10 2.19
C MET A 78 -3.56 -6.07 1.21
N TRP A 79 -4.22 -7.19 0.90
CA TRP A 79 -3.70 -8.16 -0.07
C TRP A 79 -3.70 -7.61 -1.50
N VAL A 80 -4.78 -6.94 -1.89
CA VAL A 80 -4.90 -6.31 -3.21
C VAL A 80 -3.89 -5.17 -3.38
N GLU A 81 -3.68 -4.34 -2.35
CA GLU A 81 -2.63 -3.31 -2.41
C GLU A 81 -1.24 -3.93 -2.56
N ALA A 82 -0.90 -4.95 -1.76
CA ALA A 82 0.40 -5.61 -1.87
C ALA A 82 0.60 -6.24 -3.27
N ALA A 83 -0.43 -6.91 -3.80
CA ALA A 83 -0.40 -7.47 -5.15
C ALA A 83 -0.28 -6.37 -6.23
N GLY A 84 -1.01 -5.27 -6.08
CA GLY A 84 -0.92 -4.10 -6.97
C GLY A 84 0.49 -3.51 -6.97
N LEU A 85 1.11 -3.35 -5.80
CA LEU A 85 2.47 -2.83 -5.65
C LEU A 85 3.51 -3.75 -6.29
N VAL A 86 3.38 -5.07 -6.11
CA VAL A 86 4.26 -6.05 -6.76
C VAL A 86 4.09 -5.99 -8.27
N THR A 87 2.85 -5.97 -8.75
CA THR A 87 2.57 -6.00 -10.18
C THR A 87 3.06 -4.72 -10.88
N VAL A 88 2.81 -3.54 -10.31
CA VAL A 88 3.31 -2.26 -10.85
C VAL A 88 4.85 -2.19 -10.83
N SER A 89 5.50 -2.88 -9.90
CA SER A 89 6.98 -2.91 -9.80
C SER A 89 7.64 -3.85 -10.82
N ILE A 90 6.92 -4.88 -11.28
CA ILE A 90 7.43 -5.86 -12.24
C ILE A 90 7.10 -5.45 -13.68
N ILE A 91 5.88 -4.97 -13.91
CA ILE A 91 5.42 -4.59 -15.25
C ILE A 91 6.17 -3.35 -15.73
N ASP A 92 6.89 -3.53 -16.83
CA ASP A 92 7.67 -2.48 -17.45
C ASP A 92 6.77 -1.40 -18.08
N ILE A 93 7.07 -0.14 -17.79
CA ILE A 93 6.30 1.01 -18.26
C ILE A 93 6.46 1.25 -19.76
N ASP A 94 7.64 0.96 -20.33
CA ASP A 94 7.91 1.21 -21.76
C ASP A 94 7.20 0.20 -22.66
N THR A 95 7.07 -1.04 -22.18
CA THR A 95 6.46 -2.13 -22.98
C THR A 95 4.96 -2.25 -22.73
N TYR A 96 4.49 -2.01 -21.51
CA TYR A 96 3.11 -2.29 -21.10
C TYR A 96 2.50 -1.16 -20.26
N PHE A 97 2.55 0.07 -20.78
CA PHE A 97 2.06 1.26 -20.11
C PHE A 97 0.62 1.12 -19.54
N VAL A 98 -0.33 0.63 -20.35
CA VAL A 98 -1.74 0.51 -19.93
C VAL A 98 -1.89 -0.44 -18.74
N MET A 99 -1.21 -1.60 -18.77
CA MET A 99 -1.25 -2.54 -17.65
C MET A 99 -0.60 -1.96 -16.41
N HIS A 100 0.52 -1.24 -16.56
CA HIS A 100 1.19 -0.53 -15.47
C HIS A 100 0.27 0.50 -14.82
N ALA A 101 -0.41 1.34 -15.62
CA ALA A 101 -1.35 2.34 -15.13
C ALA A 101 -2.58 1.74 -14.41
N ILE A 102 -3.09 0.61 -14.89
CA ILE A 102 -4.16 -0.13 -14.21
C ILE A 102 -3.67 -0.66 -12.86
N CYS A 103 -2.49 -1.28 -12.82
CA CYS A 103 -1.90 -1.81 -11.57
C CYS A 103 -1.62 -0.70 -10.56
N TYR A 104 -1.11 0.44 -11.02
CA TYR A 104 -0.92 1.65 -10.22
C TYR A 104 -2.25 2.14 -9.63
N SER A 105 -3.32 2.19 -10.44
CA SER A 105 -4.65 2.61 -9.98
C SER A 105 -5.23 1.64 -8.95
N VAL A 106 -5.12 0.33 -9.17
CA VAL A 106 -5.54 -0.70 -8.20
C VAL A 106 -4.77 -0.56 -6.88
N TRP A 107 -3.46 -0.32 -6.95
CA TRP A 107 -2.61 -0.07 -5.80
C TRP A 107 -3.07 1.15 -5.00
N VAL A 108 -3.20 2.31 -5.65
CA VAL A 108 -3.59 3.58 -5.00
C VAL A 108 -4.99 3.53 -4.42
N ILE A 109 -5.98 3.00 -5.16
CA ILE A 109 -7.37 2.92 -4.67
C ILE A 109 -7.45 2.02 -3.44
N SER A 110 -6.80 0.86 -3.48
CA SER A 110 -6.75 -0.06 -2.34
C SER A 110 -6.05 0.56 -1.13
N PHE A 111 -4.98 1.32 -1.37
CA PHE A 111 -4.28 2.09 -0.35
C PHE A 111 -5.17 3.17 0.29
N CYS A 112 -5.94 3.94 -0.48
CA CYS A 112 -6.79 4.99 0.07
C CYS A 112 -7.92 4.41 0.94
N ILE A 113 -8.67 3.44 0.42
CA ILE A 113 -9.88 2.93 1.11
C ILE A 113 -9.55 2.29 2.46
N ARG A 114 -8.41 1.59 2.57
CA ARG A 114 -8.06 0.85 3.80
C ARG A 114 -7.71 1.73 4.99
N GLN A 115 -7.40 3.01 4.78
CA GLN A 115 -6.96 3.90 5.86
C GLN A 115 -8.08 4.19 6.86
N LEU A 116 -9.34 4.00 6.46
CA LEU A 116 -10.52 4.26 7.28
C LEU A 116 -10.80 3.17 8.34
N THR A 117 -9.81 2.35 8.70
CA THR A 117 -9.95 1.26 9.69
C THR A 117 -8.87 1.36 10.76
N SER A 118 -9.29 1.45 12.02
CA SER A 118 -8.42 1.43 13.19
C SER A 118 -9.20 0.96 14.41
N ASN A 119 -8.54 0.25 15.34
CA ASN A 119 -9.13 -0.05 16.64
C ASN A 119 -8.78 0.99 17.71
N HIS A 120 -7.69 1.74 17.51
CA HIS A 120 -7.23 2.74 18.47
C HIS A 120 -7.60 4.15 18.02
N ASP A 121 -8.23 4.92 18.90
CA ASP A 121 -8.74 6.27 18.60
C ASP A 121 -7.63 7.21 18.10
N ARG A 122 -6.48 7.26 18.78
CA ARG A 122 -5.36 8.13 18.36
C ARG A 122 -4.82 7.79 16.97
N ILE A 123 -4.66 6.50 16.69
CA ILE A 123 -4.16 6.02 15.40
C ILE A 123 -5.22 6.21 14.31
N PHE A 124 -6.50 6.13 14.67
CA PHE A 124 -7.61 6.42 13.76
C PHE A 124 -7.55 7.85 13.23
N TYR A 125 -7.37 8.85 14.10
CA TYR A 125 -7.24 10.24 13.67
C TYR A 125 -6.05 10.45 12.73
N ILE A 126 -4.90 9.84 13.03
CA ILE A 126 -3.71 9.92 12.15
C ILE A 126 -4.01 9.27 10.79
N LYS A 127 -4.63 8.08 10.76
CA LYS A 127 -5.01 7.41 9.50
C LYS A 127 -6.06 8.21 8.72
N CYS A 128 -6.98 8.90 9.39
CA CYS A 128 -7.91 9.83 8.74
C CYS A 128 -7.18 11.02 8.12
N CYS A 129 -6.18 11.61 8.79
CA CYS A 129 -5.33 12.64 8.18
C CYS A 129 -4.58 12.12 6.95
N LEU A 130 -4.01 10.90 7.04
CA LEU A 130 -3.36 10.26 5.90
C LEU A 130 -4.34 10.04 4.74
N PHE A 131 -5.60 9.72 5.01
CA PHE A 131 -6.64 9.57 3.99
C PHE A 131 -6.98 10.91 3.33
N LEU A 132 -7.18 11.95 4.15
CA LEU A 132 -7.48 13.31 3.68
C LEU A 132 -6.36 13.92 2.84
N ILE A 133 -5.10 13.52 3.06
CA ILE A 133 -3.96 13.95 2.25
C ILE A 133 -3.77 13.03 1.04
N GLY A 134 -3.83 11.72 1.26
CA GLY A 134 -3.56 10.70 0.24
C GLY A 134 -4.61 10.66 -0.86
N TYR A 135 -5.90 10.84 -0.54
CA TYR A 135 -6.97 10.79 -1.54
C TYR A 135 -6.88 11.93 -2.57
N PRO A 136 -6.73 13.22 -2.19
CA PRO A 136 -6.50 14.28 -3.16
C PRO A 136 -5.24 14.08 -4.01
N LEU A 137 -4.16 13.55 -3.42
CA LEU A 137 -2.94 13.22 -4.16
C LEU A 137 -3.15 12.09 -5.17
N ALA A 138 -3.92 11.05 -4.79
CA ALA A 138 -4.29 9.99 -5.70
C ALA A 138 -5.04 10.53 -6.92
N VAL A 139 -6.06 11.37 -6.70
CA VAL A 139 -6.82 12.01 -7.79
C VAL A 139 -5.93 12.93 -8.63
N SER A 140 -5.03 13.69 -7.98
CA SER A 140 -4.13 14.60 -8.69
C SER A 140 -3.16 13.85 -9.60
N THR A 141 -2.72 12.63 -9.27
CA THR A 141 -1.86 11.83 -10.18
C THR A 141 -2.56 11.50 -11.49
N GLY A 142 -3.82 11.09 -11.45
CA GLY A 142 -4.60 10.84 -12.67
C GLY A 142 -4.79 12.11 -13.51
N PHE A 143 -5.13 13.23 -12.86
CA PHE A 143 -5.34 14.51 -13.56
C PHE A 143 -4.05 15.08 -14.16
N SER A 144 -2.95 15.05 -13.41
CA SER A 144 -1.66 15.58 -13.84
C SER A 144 -1.05 14.77 -14.97
N TYR A 145 -1.14 13.42 -14.92
CA TYR A 145 -0.68 12.58 -16.01
C TYR A 145 -1.52 12.78 -17.27
N PHE A 146 -2.84 12.84 -17.14
CA PHE A 146 -3.72 13.13 -18.28
C PHE A 146 -3.42 14.50 -18.90
N SER A 147 -3.18 15.51 -18.07
CA SER A 147 -2.77 16.85 -18.53
C SER A 147 -1.41 16.82 -19.24
N PHE A 148 -0.48 16.00 -18.76
CA PHE A 148 0.81 15.79 -19.43
C PHE A 148 0.62 15.19 -20.83
N LEU A 149 -0.24 14.18 -21.00
CA LEU A 149 -0.53 13.58 -22.31
C LEU A 149 -1.15 14.56 -23.30
N LEU A 150 -2.04 15.45 -22.84
CA LEU A 150 -2.72 16.40 -23.73
C LEU A 150 -1.87 17.62 -24.10
N LEU A 151 -1.12 18.15 -23.13
CA LEU A 151 -0.45 19.45 -23.26
C LEU A 151 1.06 19.34 -23.41
N CYS A 152 1.63 18.13 -23.27
CA CYS A 152 3.07 17.91 -23.15
C CYS A 152 3.72 18.94 -22.19
N SER A 153 3.10 19.14 -21.04
CA SER A 153 3.59 20.11 -20.04
C SER A 153 4.55 19.45 -19.06
N GLY A 154 5.80 19.93 -19.01
CA GLY A 154 6.79 19.47 -18.04
C GLY A 154 6.36 19.69 -16.59
N THR A 155 5.64 20.78 -16.31
CA THR A 155 5.10 21.06 -14.97
C THR A 155 4.09 20.00 -14.54
N ALA A 156 3.20 19.58 -15.44
CA ALA A 156 2.23 18.53 -15.14
C ALA A 156 2.93 17.19 -14.82
N TYR A 157 4.00 16.88 -15.55
CA TYR A 157 4.80 15.67 -15.31
C TYR A 157 5.57 15.70 -13.98
N VAL A 158 6.09 16.87 -13.59
CA VAL A 158 6.72 17.04 -12.26
C VAL A 158 5.69 16.93 -11.15
N LEU A 159 4.50 17.53 -11.30
CA LEU A 159 3.42 17.40 -10.32
C LEU A 159 2.98 15.95 -10.13
N PHE A 160 2.84 15.20 -11.24
CA PHE A 160 2.60 13.76 -11.21
C PHE A 160 3.68 13.04 -10.41
N SER A 161 4.95 13.30 -10.73
CA SER A 161 6.11 12.67 -10.08
C SER A 161 6.13 12.93 -8.57
N VAL A 162 5.95 14.19 -8.15
CA VAL A 162 5.92 14.57 -6.73
C VAL A 162 4.78 13.87 -5.99
N ALA A 163 3.59 13.80 -6.59
CA ALA A 163 2.46 13.13 -5.99
C ALA A 163 2.70 11.62 -5.83
N GLU A 164 3.32 10.94 -6.80
CA GLU A 164 3.74 9.54 -6.66
C GLU A 164 4.70 9.33 -5.47
N TYR A 165 5.75 10.15 -5.35
CA TYR A 165 6.70 10.04 -4.23
C TYR A 165 6.00 10.20 -2.88
N ILE A 166 5.08 11.17 -2.76
CA ILE A 166 4.34 11.37 -1.52
C ILE A 166 3.43 10.16 -1.24
N LEU A 167 2.72 9.63 -2.23
CA LEU A 167 1.85 8.46 -2.06
C LEU A 167 2.63 7.22 -1.59
N VAL A 168 3.81 6.97 -2.16
CA VAL A 168 4.70 5.88 -1.70
C VAL A 168 5.17 6.11 -0.26
N GLY A 169 5.48 7.35 0.10
CA GLY A 169 5.81 7.74 1.47
C GLY A 169 4.66 7.50 2.44
N LEU A 170 3.44 7.94 2.10
CA LEU A 170 2.24 7.72 2.91
C LEU A 170 1.90 6.23 3.04
N ASN A 171 2.11 5.43 1.99
CA ASN A 171 1.97 3.98 2.03
C ASN A 171 2.92 3.37 3.08
N SER A 172 4.18 3.79 3.07
CA SER A 172 5.20 3.31 4.01
C SER A 172 4.88 3.73 5.45
N LEU A 173 4.44 4.97 5.64
CA LEU A 173 4.01 5.50 6.94
C LEU A 173 2.80 4.74 7.49
N PHE A 174 1.84 4.34 6.64
CA PHE A 174 0.72 3.51 7.06
C PHE A 174 1.19 2.18 7.65
N TYR A 175 2.13 1.49 7.00
CA TYR A 175 2.68 0.24 7.54
C TYR A 175 3.46 0.44 8.83
N PHE A 176 4.18 1.55 8.97
CA PHE A 176 4.81 1.92 10.24
C PHE A 176 3.77 2.10 11.35
N LEU A 177 2.64 2.78 11.08
CA LEU A 177 1.55 2.92 12.04
C LEU A 177 0.90 1.58 12.40
N LEU A 178 0.84 0.62 11.48
CA LEU A 178 0.38 -0.73 11.79
C LEU A 178 1.32 -1.45 12.76
N VAL A 179 2.64 -1.33 12.57
CA VAL A 179 3.61 -1.88 13.53
C VAL A 179 3.42 -1.21 14.90
N TRP A 180 3.27 0.11 14.90
CA TRP A 180 3.03 0.87 16.13
C TRP A 180 1.73 0.46 16.84
N GLU A 181 0.66 0.15 16.08
CA GLU A 181 -0.60 -0.35 16.63
C GLU A 181 -0.46 -1.73 17.29
N LEU A 182 0.52 -2.52 16.84
CA LEU A 182 0.84 -3.83 17.43
C LEU A 182 1.78 -3.72 18.63
N THR A 183 2.48 -2.59 18.81
CA THR A 183 3.35 -2.36 19.97
C THR A 183 2.51 -2.37 21.25
N GLY A 184 2.63 -3.45 22.03
CA GLY A 184 1.84 -3.70 23.25
C GLY A 184 0.82 -4.83 23.12
N SER A 185 0.60 -5.36 21.91
CA SER A 185 -0.20 -6.57 21.70
C SER A 185 0.65 -7.83 21.89
N ARG A 186 0.11 -8.86 22.56
CA ARG A 186 0.74 -10.19 22.63
C ARG A 186 0.28 -11.05 21.47
N ILE A 187 1.23 -11.63 20.73
CA ILE A 187 0.94 -12.57 19.65
C ILE A 187 1.10 -13.98 20.21
N GLU A 188 -0.01 -14.71 20.30
CA GLU A 188 -0.01 -16.11 20.74
C GLU A 188 -0.31 -17.03 19.55
N PHE A 189 0.53 -18.04 19.35
CA PHE A 189 0.36 -19.02 18.28
C PHE A 189 -0.36 -20.26 18.82
N TYR A 190 -1.56 -20.51 18.32
CA TYR A 190 -2.34 -21.69 18.67
C TYR A 190 -2.20 -22.75 17.57
N LEU A 191 -1.49 -23.85 17.86
CA LEU A 191 -1.43 -25.01 16.98
C LEU A 191 -2.65 -25.88 17.23
N THR A 192 -3.69 -25.75 16.39
CA THR A 192 -4.83 -26.67 16.45
C THR A 192 -4.45 -27.98 15.76
N HIS A 193 -4.07 -28.99 16.55
CA HIS A 193 -3.84 -30.33 16.02
C HIS A 193 -5.17 -30.91 15.54
N LYS A 194 -5.30 -31.13 14.23
CA LYS A 194 -6.51 -31.71 13.63
C LYS A 194 -6.49 -33.23 13.84
N GLY A 195 -6.56 -33.65 15.09
CA GLY A 195 -6.50 -35.05 15.51
C GLY A 195 -6.17 -35.14 17.00
N HIS A 196 -7.10 -35.73 17.74
CA HIS A 196 -7.11 -36.01 19.18
C HIS A 196 -7.48 -34.86 20.14
N ILE A 197 -8.57 -35.12 20.86
CA ILE A 197 -9.01 -34.46 22.09
C ILE A 197 -7.86 -34.52 23.10
N GLY A 198 -7.26 -33.37 23.42
CA GLY A 198 -6.17 -33.26 24.39
C GLY A 198 -5.37 -31.97 24.21
N SER A 199 -5.92 -30.85 24.69
CA SER A 199 -5.23 -29.56 24.69
C SER A 199 -3.98 -29.64 25.58
N THR A 200 -2.79 -29.66 24.97
CA THR A 200 -1.53 -29.40 25.67
C THR A 200 -1.04 -28.02 25.27
N ARG A 201 -1.06 -27.11 26.24
CA ARG A 201 -0.59 -25.73 26.14
C ARG A 201 0.94 -25.74 26.17
N THR A 202 1.57 -25.36 25.06
CA THR A 202 3.01 -25.06 25.03
C THR A 202 3.17 -23.57 24.78
N ASP A 203 3.43 -22.82 25.85
CA ASP A 203 3.74 -21.39 25.78
C ASP A 203 5.18 -21.25 25.25
N VAL A 204 5.34 -20.75 24.03
CA VAL A 204 6.65 -20.29 23.52
C VAL A 204 6.67 -18.78 23.69
N ALA A 205 7.39 -18.32 24.72
CA ALA A 205 7.73 -16.92 24.89
C ALA A 205 8.86 -16.57 23.90
N ILE A 206 8.65 -15.51 23.11
CA ILE A 206 9.71 -14.81 22.36
C ILE A 206 9.98 -13.51 23.11
#